data_AF-A0A969ZI52-F1
#
_entry.id   AF-A0A969ZI52-F1
#
_cell.length_a   1.000
_cell.length_b   1.000
_cell.length_c   1.000
_cell.angle_alpha   90.00
_cell.angle_beta   90.00
_cell.angle_gamma   90.00
#
_symmetry.space_group_name_H-M   'P 1'
#
loop_
_entity.id
_entity.type
_entity.pdbx_description
1 polymer ?
#
loop_
_entity_poly.entity_id
_entity_poly.type
_entity_poly.pdbx_seq_one_letter_code
_entity_poly.pdbx_strand_id
1 'polypeptide(L)'
;FFRKLFLLAFVTSMILFRTLLNRNLWLNPLSDVMGGWGIWETVNGEQKLTTECIENVIMMVPFSSVVLWTFEEKIGNDWKKILWQNGKIAFIFSVSIEMLQLLLRLGTFQLSDIFYNTVGGVVGGLVYYATMKARKRL
;
A
#
# COMPACT_ATOMS: atom_id res chain seq x y z
N PHE A 1 -1.02 16.02 17.64
CA PHE A 1 -1.91 15.81 16.48
C PHE A 1 -1.26 16.27 15.17
N PHE A 2 -0.94 17.56 14.99
CA PHE A 2 -0.36 18.12 13.75
C PHE A 2 0.81 17.31 13.15
N ARG A 3 1.84 16.96 13.95
CA ARG A 3 3.00 16.19 13.46
C ARG A 3 2.63 14.83 12.86
N LYS A 4 1.66 14.13 13.46
CA LYS A 4 1.19 12.81 12.98
C LYS A 4 0.45 12.97 11.64
N LEU A 5 -0.44 13.96 11.57
CA LEU A 5 -1.20 14.29 10.37
C LEU A 5 -0.29 14.74 9.22
N PHE A 6 0.73 15.56 9.51
CA PHE A 6 1.74 15.97 8.53
C PHE A 6 2.48 14.76 7.95
N LEU A 7 2.97 13.85 8.81
CA LEU A 7 3.64 12.62 8.35
C LEU A 7 2.69 11.75 7.52
N LEU A 8 1.42 11.62 7.93
CA LEU A 8 0.42 10.87 7.17
C LEU A 8 0.22 11.46 5.78
N ALA A 9 0.01 12.78 5.71
CA ALA A 9 -0.16 13.49 4.43
C ALA A 9 1.08 13.35 3.55
N PHE A 10 2.28 13.47 4.13
CA PHE A 10 3.55 13.31 3.42
C PHE A 10 3.71 11.90 2.83
N VAL A 11 3.54 10.85 3.64
CA VAL A 11 3.67 9.46 3.17
C VAL A 11 2.59 9.13 2.13
N THR A 12 1.36 9.61 2.33
CA THR A 12 0.26 9.44 1.35
C THR A 12 0.61 10.13 0.04
N SER A 13 1.15 11.36 0.08
CA SER A 13 1.57 12.10 -1.10
C SER A 13 2.71 11.38 -1.84
N MET A 14 3.66 10.76 -1.14
CA MET A 14 4.71 9.97 -1.78
C MET A 14 4.14 8.78 -2.54
N ILE A 15 3.19 8.06 -1.93
CA ILE A 15 2.54 6.92 -2.58
C ILE A 15 1.78 7.39 -3.82
N LEU A 16 0.91 8.40 -3.69
CA LEU A 16 0.15 8.92 -4.82
C LEU A 16 1.05 9.50 -5.93
N PHE A 17 2.19 10.10 -5.57
CA PHE A 17 3.15 10.57 -6.55
C PHE A 17 3.75 9.40 -7.35
N ARG A 18 4.17 8.33 -6.68
CA ARG A 18 4.72 7.14 -7.35
C ARG A 18 3.66 6.40 -8.17
N THR A 19 2.44 6.24 -7.63
CA THR A 19 1.42 5.37 -8.23
C THR A 19 0.52 6.08 -9.24
N LEU A 20 0.33 7.40 -9.13
CA LEU A 20 -0.55 8.16 -10.03
C LEU A 20 0.21 9.27 -10.76
N LEU A 21 0.78 10.23 -10.04
CA LEU A 21 1.20 11.51 -10.64
C LEU A 21 2.45 11.39 -11.53
N ASN A 22 3.32 10.41 -11.26
CA ASN A 22 4.55 10.16 -12.01
C ASN A 22 4.44 8.95 -12.97
N ARG A 23 3.22 8.60 -13.41
CA ARG A 23 2.97 7.52 -14.37
C ARG A 23 2.71 8.06 -15.77
N ASN A 24 3.10 7.27 -16.78
CA ASN A 24 2.80 7.53 -18.18
C ASN A 24 1.38 7.05 -18.53
N LEU A 25 0.79 7.65 -19.57
CA LEU A 25 -0.48 7.20 -20.13
C LEU A 25 -0.32 5.81 -20.77
N TRP A 26 -1.32 4.96 -20.56
CA TRP A 26 -1.36 3.59 -21.08
C TRP A 26 -2.59 3.37 -21.96
N LEU A 27 -2.40 2.71 -23.10
CA LEU A 27 -3.46 2.57 -24.12
C LEU A 27 -4.56 1.59 -23.69
N ASN A 28 -4.19 0.47 -23.08
CA ASN A 28 -5.13 -0.54 -22.62
C ASN A 28 -4.93 -0.84 -21.12
N PRO A 29 -5.60 -0.12 -20.21
CA PRO A 29 -5.41 -0.30 -18.78
C PRO A 29 -5.91 -1.64 -18.24
N LEU A 30 -6.58 -2.46 -19.05
CA LEU A 30 -7.05 -3.80 -18.66
C LEU A 30 -6.24 -4.93 -19.32
N SER A 31 -5.11 -4.63 -19.97
CA SER A 31 -4.33 -5.64 -20.70
C SER A 31 -3.67 -6.68 -19.78
N ASP A 32 -3.44 -6.34 -18.50
CA ASP A 32 -2.63 -7.16 -17.59
C ASP A 32 -3.25 -7.31 -16.18
N VAL A 33 -4.56 -7.57 -16.12
CA VAL A 33 -5.29 -7.65 -14.83
C VAL A 33 -4.74 -8.71 -13.87
N MET A 34 -4.21 -9.81 -14.43
CA MET A 34 -3.63 -10.94 -13.70
C MET A 34 -2.10 -10.95 -13.71
N GLY A 35 -1.46 -9.85 -14.08
CA GLY A 35 -0.01 -9.72 -14.01
C GLY A 35 0.51 -9.45 -12.61
N GLY A 36 1.82 -9.23 -12.50
CA GLY A 36 2.45 -8.70 -11.28
C GLY A 36 2.51 -9.62 -10.05
N TRP A 37 2.17 -10.91 -10.15
CA TRP A 37 2.21 -11.85 -9.01
C TRP A 37 3.62 -12.33 -8.61
N GLY A 38 4.63 -12.04 -9.43
CA GLY A 38 6.00 -12.50 -9.22
C GLY A 38 7.01 -11.37 -9.32
N ILE A 39 8.26 -11.72 -9.04
CA ILE A 39 9.42 -10.84 -9.29
C ILE A 39 10.00 -11.04 -10.70
N TRP A 40 9.37 -11.90 -11.50
CA TRP A 40 9.80 -12.23 -12.86
C TRP A 40 8.64 -12.01 -13.82
N GLU A 41 8.88 -11.24 -14.86
CA GLU A 41 7.94 -10.99 -15.94
C GLU A 41 8.59 -11.34 -17.27
N THR A 42 7.83 -11.97 -18.18
CA THR A 42 8.33 -12.29 -19.52
C THR A 42 7.90 -11.20 -20.49
N VAL A 43 8.83 -10.36 -20.90
CA VAL A 43 8.59 -9.28 -21.86
C VAL A 43 9.32 -9.60 -23.15
N ASN A 44 8.59 -9.79 -24.25
CA ASN A 44 9.15 -10.15 -25.56
C ASN A 44 10.02 -11.43 -25.56
N GLY A 45 9.69 -12.40 -24.70
CA GLY A 45 10.42 -13.68 -24.60
C GLY A 45 11.65 -13.64 -23.68
N GLU A 46 12.00 -12.48 -23.13
CA GLU A 46 13.06 -12.34 -22.12
C GLU A 46 12.46 -12.24 -20.71
N GLN A 47 13.06 -12.92 -19.74
CA GLN A 47 12.71 -12.76 -18.33
C GLN A 47 13.36 -11.47 -17.80
N LYS A 48 12.52 -10.56 -17.30
CA LYS A 48 12.94 -9.35 -16.61
C LYS A 48 12.57 -9.45 -15.14
N LEU A 49 13.48 -9.00 -14.29
CA LEU A 49 13.22 -8.89 -12.86
C LEU A 49 12.33 -7.66 -12.61
N THR A 50 11.21 -7.86 -11.92
CA THR A 50 10.29 -6.81 -11.48
C THR A 50 10.32 -6.72 -9.95
N THR A 51 10.35 -5.51 -9.42
CA THR A 51 10.35 -5.26 -7.96
C THR A 51 9.03 -4.67 -7.47
N GLU A 52 8.04 -4.56 -8.36
CA GLU A 52 6.78 -3.86 -8.09
C GLU A 52 6.01 -4.44 -6.90
N CYS A 53 5.91 -5.77 -6.80
CA CYS A 53 5.26 -6.43 -5.67
C CYS A 53 5.93 -6.10 -4.31
N ILE A 54 7.27 -6.04 -4.29
CA ILE A 54 8.05 -5.71 -3.09
C ILE A 54 7.89 -4.23 -2.74
N GLU A 55 7.96 -3.34 -3.74
CA GLU A 55 7.77 -1.90 -3.58
C GLU A 55 6.39 -1.59 -3.01
N ASN A 56 5.34 -2.22 -3.53
CA ASN A 56 3.96 -2.08 -3.06
C ASN A 56 3.82 -2.44 -1.57
N VAL A 57 4.41 -3.56 -1.15
CA VAL A 57 4.46 -3.95 0.27
C VAL A 57 5.20 -2.90 1.11
N ILE A 58 6.43 -2.54 0.69
CA ILE A 58 7.31 -1.64 1.45
C ILE A 58 6.69 -0.25 1.61
N MET A 59 6.02 0.27 0.58
CA MET A 59 5.37 1.58 0.63
C MET A 59 4.17 1.60 1.60
N MET A 60 3.42 0.49 1.68
CA MET A 60 2.23 0.40 2.52
C MET A 60 2.54 0.19 4.01
N VAL A 61 3.69 -0.36 4.35
CA VAL A 61 4.14 -0.52 5.75
C VAL A 61 4.17 0.82 6.51
N PRO A 62 4.95 1.85 6.10
CA PRO A 62 5.01 3.13 6.80
C PRO A 62 3.67 3.88 6.75
N PHE A 63 2.94 3.84 5.62
CA PHE A 63 1.62 4.46 5.52
C PHE A 63 0.66 3.92 6.59
N SER A 64 0.54 2.60 6.65
CA SER A 64 -0.43 1.94 7.50
C SER A 64 -0.05 2.06 8.99
N SER A 65 1.25 2.01 9.34
CA SER A 65 1.72 2.30 10.70
C SER A 65 1.41 3.75 11.14
N VAL A 66 1.59 4.72 10.25
CA VAL A 66 1.32 6.15 10.55
C VAL A 66 -0.18 6.43 10.64
N VAL A 67 -1.02 5.76 9.84
CA VAL A 67 -2.49 5.79 9.97
C VAL A 67 -2.91 5.35 11.37
N LEU A 68 -2.43 4.18 11.81
CA LEU A 68 -2.73 3.66 13.15
C LEU A 68 -2.27 4.61 14.25
N TRP A 69 -1.06 5.17 14.12
CA TRP A 69 -0.54 6.11 15.10
C TRP A 69 -1.35 7.42 15.16
N THR A 70 -1.86 7.87 14.03
CA THR A 70 -2.66 9.10 13.91
C THR A 70 -4.05 8.92 14.52
N PHE A 71 -4.68 7.76 14.33
CA PHE A 71 -6.04 7.46 14.77
C PHE A 71 -6.12 6.44 15.90
N GLU A 72 -5.04 6.28 16.67
CA GLU A 72 -4.86 5.31 17.75
C GLU A 72 -6.06 5.28 18.73
N GLU A 73 -6.54 6.47 19.13
CA GLU A 73 -7.65 6.65 20.08
C GLU A 73 -8.97 6.02 19.60
N LYS A 74 -9.18 5.93 18.27
CA LYS A 74 -10.40 5.33 17.68
C LYS A 74 -10.30 3.80 17.55
N ILE A 75 -9.09 3.28 17.42
CA ILE A 75 -8.86 1.86 17.07
C ILE A 75 -8.77 1.02 18.35
N GLY A 76 -8.11 1.52 19.40
CA GLY A 76 -7.92 0.79 20.66
C GLY A 76 -6.72 -0.16 20.64
N ASN A 77 -6.58 -1.01 21.68
CA ASN A 77 -5.37 -1.80 21.95
C ASN A 77 -5.44 -3.29 21.56
N ASP A 78 -6.56 -3.76 21.01
CA ASP A 78 -6.69 -5.17 20.60
C ASP A 78 -5.94 -5.42 19.28
N TRP A 79 -4.99 -6.36 19.30
CA TRP A 79 -4.17 -6.70 18.13
C TRP A 79 -5.01 -7.18 16.94
N LYS A 80 -6.08 -7.96 17.17
CA LYS A 80 -6.96 -8.43 16.08
C LYS A 80 -7.66 -7.26 15.42
N LYS A 81 -8.15 -6.31 16.23
CA LYS A 81 -8.82 -5.10 15.76
C LYS A 81 -7.85 -4.20 14.99
N ILE A 82 -6.63 -4.02 15.48
CA ILE A 82 -5.58 -3.25 14.80
C ILE A 82 -5.30 -3.84 13.41
N LEU A 83 -5.04 -5.14 13.31
CA LEU A 83 -4.73 -5.78 12.03
C LEU A 83 -5.92 -5.76 11.06
N TRP A 84 -7.13 -6.02 11.56
CA TRP A 84 -8.34 -5.99 10.74
C TRP A 84 -8.63 -4.60 10.17
N GLN A 85 -8.58 -3.56 11.01
CA GLN A 85 -8.80 -2.19 10.57
C GLN A 85 -7.73 -1.76 9.59
N ASN A 86 -6.47 -2.11 9.83
CA ASN A 86 -5.38 -1.72 8.96
C ASN A 86 -5.45 -2.42 7.58
N GLY A 87 -5.74 -3.72 7.58
CA GLY A 87 -5.97 -4.47 6.35
C GLY A 87 -7.13 -3.89 5.54
N LYS A 88 -8.23 -3.52 6.21
CA LYS A 88 -9.38 -2.87 5.55
C LYS A 88 -9.02 -1.52 4.93
N ILE A 89 -8.28 -0.67 5.66
CA ILE A 89 -7.85 0.65 5.16
C ILE A 89 -6.91 0.46 3.97
N ALA A 90 -5.92 -0.41 4.07
CA ALA A 90 -4.98 -0.69 2.99
C ALA A 90 -5.67 -1.24 1.74
N PHE A 91 -6.64 -2.15 1.91
CA PHE A 91 -7.44 -2.69 0.81
C PHE A 91 -8.25 -1.59 0.10
N ILE A 92 -9.02 -0.78 0.85
CA ILE A 92 -9.82 0.31 0.28
C ILE A 92 -8.93 1.33 -0.42
N PHE A 93 -7.81 1.69 0.19
CA PHE A 93 -6.85 2.63 -0.38
C PHE A 93 -6.26 2.09 -1.69
N SER A 94 -5.86 0.81 -1.71
CA SER A 94 -5.33 0.19 -2.92
C SER A 94 -6.36 0.09 -4.03
N VAL A 95 -7.59 -0.35 -3.73
CA VAL A 95 -8.69 -0.35 -4.71
C VAL A 95 -8.92 1.06 -5.26
N SER A 96 -8.86 2.08 -4.40
CA SER A 96 -9.03 3.48 -4.82
C SER A 96 -7.92 3.93 -5.77
N ILE A 97 -6.65 3.55 -5.52
CA ILE A 97 -5.52 3.85 -6.41
C ILE A 97 -5.70 3.15 -7.76
N GLU A 98 -5.98 1.84 -7.77
CA GLU A 98 -6.18 1.06 -9.00
C GLU A 98 -7.34 1.60 -9.84
N MET A 99 -8.46 1.96 -9.19
CA MET A 99 -9.60 2.56 -9.87
C MET A 99 -9.27 3.94 -10.44
N LEU A 100 -8.48 4.76 -9.73
CA LEU A 100 -7.99 6.04 -10.25
C LEU A 100 -7.05 5.84 -11.44
N GLN A 101 -6.14 4.86 -11.39
CA GLN A 101 -5.28 4.50 -12.52
C GLN A 101 -6.10 4.07 -13.74
N LEU A 102 -7.13 3.24 -13.53
CA LEU A 102 -8.02 2.80 -14.59
C LEU A 102 -8.79 3.97 -15.22
N LEU A 103 -9.37 4.86 -14.41
CA LEU A 103 -10.13 6.02 -14.88
C LEU A 103 -9.25 7.03 -15.63
N LEU A 104 -8.03 7.27 -15.15
CA LEU A 104 -7.09 8.22 -15.73
C LEU A 104 -6.18 7.61 -16.80
N ARG A 105 -6.28 6.30 -17.03
CA ARG A 105 -5.43 5.50 -17.93
C ARG A 105 -3.92 5.62 -17.59
N LEU A 106 -3.59 5.57 -16.31
CA LEU A 106 -2.23 5.73 -15.76
C LEU A 106 -1.56 4.39 -15.43
N GLY A 107 -1.52 3.48 -16.41
CA GLY A 107 -0.99 2.11 -16.26
C GLY A 107 -2.07 1.04 -16.39
N THR A 108 -1.77 -0.16 -15.90
CA THR A 108 -2.66 -1.32 -15.90
C THR A 108 -3.31 -1.50 -14.53
N PHE A 109 -4.60 -1.80 -14.52
CA PHE A 109 -5.32 -2.25 -13.33
C PHE A 109 -4.85 -3.65 -12.96
N GLN A 110 -4.24 -3.83 -11.79
CA GLN A 110 -3.64 -5.10 -11.39
C GLN A 110 -4.19 -5.60 -10.03
N LEU A 111 -4.68 -6.85 -10.02
CA LEU A 111 -5.15 -7.47 -8.78
C LEU A 111 -4.00 -7.80 -7.81
N SER A 112 -2.80 -8.06 -8.34
CA SER A 112 -1.57 -8.23 -7.56
C SER A 112 -1.30 -7.01 -6.69
N ASP A 113 -1.49 -5.81 -7.24
CA ASP A 113 -1.20 -4.56 -6.54
C ASP A 113 -2.13 -4.37 -5.35
N ILE A 114 -3.44 -4.65 -5.53
CA ILE A 114 -4.42 -4.70 -4.43
C ILE A 114 -3.98 -5.67 -3.35
N PHE A 115 -3.55 -6.87 -3.75
CA PHE A 115 -3.12 -7.90 -2.81
C PHE A 115 -1.87 -7.49 -2.04
N TYR A 116 -0.78 -7.13 -2.72
CA TYR A 116 0.50 -6.77 -2.11
C TYR A 116 0.40 -5.51 -1.25
N ASN A 117 -0.36 -4.49 -1.67
CA ASN A 117 -0.61 -3.31 -0.85
C ASN A 117 -1.39 -3.67 0.43
N THR A 118 -2.36 -4.58 0.34
CA THR A 118 -3.10 -5.07 1.52
C THR A 118 -2.18 -5.84 2.47
N VAL A 119 -1.31 -6.70 1.95
CA VAL A 119 -0.28 -7.41 2.73
C VAL A 119 0.64 -6.42 3.43
N GLY A 120 1.17 -5.43 2.72
CA GLY A 120 1.99 -4.36 3.31
C GLY A 120 1.26 -3.59 4.41
N GLY A 121 -0.04 -3.35 4.26
CA GLY A 121 -0.90 -2.79 5.30
C GLY A 121 -0.97 -3.64 6.55
N VAL A 122 -1.21 -4.95 6.42
CA VAL A 122 -1.21 -5.87 7.57
C VAL A 122 0.15 -5.90 8.26
N VAL A 123 1.25 -5.95 7.50
CA VAL A 123 2.63 -5.92 8.02
C VAL A 123 2.89 -4.62 8.79
N GLY A 124 2.52 -3.45 8.25
CA GLY A 124 2.67 -2.19 8.98
C GLY A 124 1.81 -2.12 10.25
N GLY A 125 0.70 -2.86 10.30
CA GLY A 125 -0.08 -3.04 11.53
C GLY A 125 0.66 -3.84 12.60
N LEU A 126 1.36 -4.90 12.19
CA LEU A 126 2.22 -5.70 13.07
C LEU A 126 3.41 -4.87 13.58
N VAL A 127 4.07 -4.11 12.71
CA VAL A 127 5.18 -3.21 13.06
C VAL A 127 4.74 -2.18 14.10
N TYR A 128 3.58 -1.56 13.89
CA TYR A 128 3.01 -0.60 14.83
C TYR A 128 2.75 -1.25 16.20
N TYR A 129 2.08 -2.41 16.22
CA TYR A 129 1.78 -3.13 17.46
C TYR A 129 3.04 -3.54 18.22
N ALA A 130 4.04 -4.08 17.52
CA ALA A 130 5.32 -4.46 18.13
C ALA A 130 6.04 -3.24 18.74
N THR A 131 6.06 -2.12 18.03
CA THR A 131 6.67 -0.86 18.49
C THR A 131 5.98 -0.32 19.74
N MET A 132 4.63 -0.32 19.76
CA MET A 132 3.86 0.08 20.94
C MET A 132 4.15 -0.81 22.15
N LYS A 133 4.21 -2.13 21.95
CA LYS A 133 4.46 -3.10 23.01
C LYS A 133 5.87 -2.98 23.57
N ALA A 134 6.86 -2.74 22.71
CA ALA A 134 8.24 -2.46 23.13
C ALA A 134 8.32 -1.17 23.96
N ARG A 135 7.66 -0.09 23.52
CA ARG A 135 7.63 1.18 24.25
C ARG A 135 6.99 1.09 25.64
N LYS A 136 5.98 0.23 25.82
CA LYS A 136 5.34 0.01 27.15
C LYS A 136 6.21 -0.82 28.11
N ARG A 137 7.22 -1.53 27.60
CA ARG A 137 8.14 -2.36 28.41
C ARG A 137 9.40 -1.60 28.84
N LEU A 138 9.66 -0.44 28.24
CA LEU A 138 10.69 0.52 28.61
C LEU A 138 10.11 1.53 29.61
#